data_AF-A0A3T1D6M7-F1
#
_entry.id   AF-A0A3T1D6M7-F1
#
_cell.length_a   1.000
_cell.length_b   1.000
_cell.length_c   1.000
_cell.angle_alpha   90.00
_cell.angle_beta   90.00
_cell.angle_gamma   90.00
#
_symmetry.space_group_name_H-M   'P 1'
#
loop_
_entity.id
_entity.type
_entity.pdbx_description
1 polymer ?
#
loop_
_entity_poly.entity_id
_entity_poly.type
_entity_poly.pdbx_seq_one_letter_code
_entity_poly.pdbx_strand_id
1 'polypeptide(L)'
;MRKLVLLLLLTIVMAGCEQEKDIIEPNIENSSIVVNEVEAGVKLGLPKQDDTRKVRWIYLTPPISSTEVNVMYADRNPDKVSQILSWIEFAEPVDGKGIISPLNDRSKVLGIAYEDGVSQEIRPAWQCPSTHQEDKDGNIIYTPCQTVQDTVWIAEGDSEGRIARSKLLFDFIDTGYKEWMPDVTPYDLPDTIRLNKRFQIKGHGSMMEKVYITLSKENNVVWKSDESAVDHGEFEITGVVDSKNYSSGEYMLKIVGVPFPEFPNTQGSILTFINVTK
;
A
#
# COMPACT_ATOMS: atom_id res chain seq x y z
N MET A 1 34.14 24.33 44.47
CA MET A 1 33.69 25.46 45.32
C MET A 1 32.93 26.45 44.44
N ARG A 2 31.79 26.98 44.94
CA ARG A 2 30.80 27.93 44.32
C ARG A 2 29.90 27.26 43.26
N LYS A 3 28.58 26.98 43.43
CA LYS A 3 27.37 27.64 44.00
C LYS A 3 26.95 28.94 43.30
N LEU A 4 25.88 28.87 42.49
CA LEU A 4 24.70 29.77 42.35
C LEU A 4 23.90 29.27 41.13
N VAL A 5 22.71 28.63 41.23
CA VAL A 5 21.36 29.17 41.51
C VAL A 5 20.99 30.37 40.63
N LEU A 6 20.06 30.17 39.70
CA LEU A 6 18.92 31.09 39.53
C LEU A 6 17.73 30.34 38.89
N LEU A 7 16.69 30.15 39.70
CA LEU A 7 15.31 29.93 39.27
C LEU A 7 14.80 31.22 38.61
N LEU A 8 13.97 31.09 37.58
CA LEU A 8 12.97 32.10 37.26
C LEU A 8 11.65 31.42 36.90
N LEU A 9 10.72 31.51 37.86
CA LEU A 9 9.28 31.40 37.67
C LEU A 9 8.78 32.64 36.94
N LEU A 10 7.89 32.45 35.97
CA LEU A 10 6.94 33.49 35.58
C LEU A 10 5.56 32.87 35.33
N THR A 11 4.70 33.11 36.30
CA THR A 11 3.23 32.97 36.28
C THR A 11 2.59 34.22 35.69
N ILE A 12 1.70 34.07 34.72
CA ILE A 12 0.60 35.01 34.36
C ILE A 12 -0.57 34.10 33.93
N VAL A 13 -1.53 33.78 34.79
CA VAL A 13 -2.78 34.49 35.16
C VAL A 13 -3.73 34.78 33.98
N MET A 14 -4.96 34.33 34.20
CA MET A 14 -6.11 34.17 33.31
C MET A 14 -6.74 35.48 32.80
N ALA A 15 -7.30 35.38 31.59
CA ALA A 15 -8.63 35.87 31.23
C ALA A 15 -9.16 34.86 30.17
N GLY A 16 -10.31 34.21 30.29
CA GLY A 16 -11.57 34.69 30.82
C GLY A 16 -12.48 35.10 29.66
N CYS A 17 -12.96 34.13 28.88
CA CYS A 17 -14.14 34.27 28.04
C CYS A 17 -15.00 33.03 28.24
N GLU A 18 -15.97 33.15 29.16
CA GLU A 18 -17.18 32.34 29.17
C GLU A 18 -17.88 32.56 27.82
N GLN A 19 -18.08 31.48 27.06
CA GLN A 19 -19.03 31.50 25.96
C GLN A 19 -20.22 30.61 26.35
N GLU A 20 -21.31 31.33 26.52
CA GLU A 20 -22.64 30.92 26.93
C GLU A 20 -23.15 29.76 26.07
N LYS A 21 -23.64 28.72 26.77
CA LYS A 21 -24.34 27.58 26.18
C LYS A 21 -25.78 28.00 25.92
N ASP A 22 -26.11 28.34 24.68
CA ASP A 22 -27.50 28.28 24.21
C ASP A 22 -27.80 26.87 23.69
N ILE A 23 -28.48 26.11 24.54
CA ILE A 23 -29.16 24.86 24.19
C ILE A 23 -30.46 25.27 23.50
N ILE A 24 -30.50 25.16 22.18
CA ILE A 24 -31.75 25.22 21.42
C ILE A 24 -32.18 23.76 21.18
N GLU A 25 -33.19 23.31 21.92
CA GLU A 25 -33.94 22.09 21.61
C GLU A 25 -34.75 22.31 20.32
N PRO A 26 -34.62 21.46 19.29
CA PRO A 26 -35.61 21.43 18.21
C PRO A 26 -36.84 20.64 18.65
N ASN A 27 -37.93 21.37 18.81
CA ASN A 27 -39.30 20.90 18.95
C ASN A 27 -39.66 19.96 17.77
N ILE A 28 -39.86 18.68 18.05
CA ILE A 28 -40.37 17.68 17.09
C ILE A 28 -41.90 17.70 17.20
N GLU A 29 -42.54 18.56 16.42
CA GLU A 29 -43.96 18.42 16.07
C GLU A 29 -44.13 18.54 14.55
N ASN A 30 -44.58 17.44 13.96
CA ASN A 30 -45.28 17.31 12.68
C ASN A 30 -45.02 18.38 11.60
N SER A 31 -44.13 18.05 10.66
CA SER A 31 -44.18 18.61 9.31
C SER A 31 -43.93 17.51 8.29
N SER A 32 -45.03 17.03 7.73
CA SER A 32 -45.10 16.07 6.64
C SER A 32 -44.22 16.47 5.46
N ILE A 33 -43.52 15.47 4.97
CA ILE A 33 -42.64 15.46 3.81
C ILE A 33 -43.39 15.92 2.56
N VAL A 34 -42.85 16.92 1.86
CA VAL A 34 -43.05 17.10 0.41
C VAL A 34 -41.66 17.26 -0.20
N VAL A 35 -41.07 16.12 -0.59
CA VAL A 35 -39.91 16.11 -1.49
C VAL A 35 -40.46 16.41 -2.87
N ASN A 36 -40.17 17.59 -3.40
CA ASN A 36 -40.38 17.89 -4.80
C ASN A 36 -39.39 17.06 -5.63
N GLU A 37 -39.96 16.14 -6.38
CA GLU A 37 -39.35 15.42 -7.50
C GLU A 37 -38.80 16.44 -8.51
N VAL A 38 -37.48 16.54 -8.61
CA VAL A 38 -36.81 17.17 -9.76
C VAL A 38 -36.19 16.04 -10.56
N GLU A 39 -36.99 15.45 -11.45
CA GLU A 39 -36.48 14.71 -12.60
C GLU A 39 -35.99 15.71 -13.65
N ALA A 40 -34.70 15.67 -13.98
CA ALA A 40 -34.23 15.64 -15.37
C ALA A 40 -32.69 15.60 -15.45
N GLY A 41 -32.17 14.51 -16.03
CA GLY A 41 -31.06 14.56 -16.99
C GLY A 41 -29.64 14.69 -16.43
N VAL A 42 -29.00 13.56 -16.11
CA VAL A 42 -28.15 12.76 -17.01
C VAL A 42 -27.59 11.64 -16.13
N LYS A 43 -28.07 10.40 -16.30
CA LYS A 43 -27.37 9.23 -15.74
C LYS A 43 -26.10 9.04 -16.57
N LEU A 44 -25.01 9.67 -16.14
CA LEU A 44 -23.69 9.10 -16.42
C LEU A 44 -23.70 7.77 -15.69
N GLY A 45 -23.73 6.68 -16.45
CA GLY A 45 -23.63 5.34 -15.89
C GLY A 45 -22.28 5.20 -15.21
N LEU A 46 -22.23 5.48 -13.92
CA LEU A 46 -21.13 5.02 -13.08
C LEU A 46 -21.14 3.49 -13.19
N PRO A 47 -20.02 2.84 -13.51
CA PRO A 47 -19.97 1.39 -13.47
C PRO A 47 -20.33 0.97 -12.05
N LYS A 48 -21.46 0.27 -11.92
CA LYS A 48 -21.85 -0.38 -10.68
C LYS A 48 -20.71 -1.34 -10.36
N GLN A 49 -20.03 -1.15 -9.24
CA GLN A 49 -19.15 -2.19 -8.73
C GLN A 49 -20.00 -3.46 -8.59
N ASP A 50 -19.57 -4.54 -9.22
CA ASP A 50 -20.27 -5.80 -9.11
C ASP A 50 -20.14 -6.28 -7.65
N ASP A 51 -21.22 -6.11 -6.87
CA ASP A 51 -21.34 -6.48 -5.44
C ASP A 51 -21.01 -7.97 -5.18
N THR A 52 -20.82 -8.77 -6.23
CA THR A 52 -20.42 -10.17 -6.12
C THR A 52 -18.92 -10.39 -5.96
N ARG A 53 -18.08 -9.40 -6.29
CA ARG A 53 -16.62 -9.56 -6.23
C ARG A 53 -16.09 -9.32 -4.82
N LYS A 54 -15.48 -10.35 -4.25
CA LYS A 54 -14.84 -10.29 -2.94
C LYS A 54 -13.40 -9.80 -3.07
N VAL A 55 -13.02 -8.81 -2.28
CA VAL A 55 -11.63 -8.37 -2.17
C VAL A 55 -10.86 -9.43 -1.39
N ARG A 56 -9.68 -9.79 -1.89
CA ARG A 56 -8.75 -10.69 -1.21
C ARG A 56 -7.74 -9.91 -0.39
N TRP A 57 -7.09 -8.92 -1.00
CA TRP A 57 -6.17 -8.02 -0.32
C TRP A 57 -6.10 -6.66 -1.02
N ILE A 58 -5.68 -5.65 -0.26
CA ILE A 58 -5.35 -4.30 -0.72
C ILE A 58 -3.86 -4.09 -0.43
N TYR A 59 -3.12 -3.54 -1.37
CA TYR A 59 -1.67 -3.36 -1.25
C TYR A 59 -1.22 -2.02 -1.80
N LEU A 60 -0.11 -1.51 -1.27
CA LEU A 60 0.54 -0.33 -1.81
C LEU A 60 1.84 -0.71 -2.51
N THR A 61 1.94 -0.42 -3.80
CA THR A 61 3.20 -0.52 -4.54
C THR A 61 3.85 0.86 -4.60
N PRO A 62 5.04 1.05 -4.01
CA PRO A 62 5.76 2.31 -4.12
C PRO A 62 6.32 2.49 -5.55
N PRO A 63 6.61 3.73 -5.96
CA PRO A 63 7.11 4.03 -7.29
C PRO A 63 8.44 3.37 -7.66
N ILE A 64 9.25 2.96 -6.69
CA ILE A 64 10.49 2.17 -6.87
C ILE A 64 10.51 1.08 -5.79
N SER A 65 11.12 -0.08 -6.04
CA SER A 65 11.02 -1.23 -5.13
C SER A 65 11.43 -0.84 -3.70
N SER A 66 10.49 -0.97 -2.78
CA SER A 66 10.75 -0.70 -1.37
C SER A 66 11.38 -1.91 -0.71
N THR A 67 12.17 -1.64 0.33
CA THR A 67 12.61 -2.63 1.32
C THR A 67 11.50 -3.03 2.28
N GLU A 68 10.28 -2.55 2.03
CA GLU A 68 9.11 -2.69 2.88
C GLU A 68 7.91 -3.16 2.03
N VAL A 69 6.97 -3.83 2.68
CA VAL A 69 5.70 -4.25 2.11
C VAL A 69 4.55 -3.64 2.89
N ASN A 70 3.48 -3.27 2.17
CA ASN A 70 2.28 -2.64 2.72
C ASN A 70 1.06 -3.37 2.17
N VAL A 71 0.52 -4.32 2.95
CA VAL A 71 -0.61 -5.15 2.52
C VAL A 71 -1.64 -5.25 3.64
N MET A 72 -2.92 -5.12 3.28
CA MET A 72 -4.07 -5.35 4.13
C MET A 72 -4.89 -6.51 3.57
N TYR A 73 -5.07 -7.56 4.37
CA TYR A 73 -5.89 -8.73 4.02
C TYR A 73 -7.34 -8.47 4.41
N ALA A 74 -8.25 -8.74 3.47
CA ALA A 74 -9.64 -8.28 3.55
C ALA A 74 -10.47 -8.98 4.63
N ASP A 75 -10.25 -10.28 4.80
CA ASP A 75 -10.86 -11.11 5.85
C ASP A 75 -10.51 -10.65 7.27
N ARG A 76 -9.30 -10.10 7.49
CA ARG A 76 -8.89 -9.49 8.76
C ARG A 76 -9.37 -8.04 8.94
N ASN A 77 -9.69 -7.35 7.86
CA ASN A 77 -9.99 -5.91 7.86
C ASN A 77 -11.24 -5.55 7.04
N PRO A 78 -12.40 -6.22 7.26
CA PRO A 78 -13.56 -6.06 6.40
C PRO A 78 -14.07 -4.61 6.39
N ASP A 79 -14.12 -3.94 7.54
CA ASP A 79 -14.63 -2.57 7.65
C ASP A 79 -13.76 -1.56 6.88
N LYS A 80 -12.44 -1.69 6.97
CA LYS A 80 -11.49 -0.82 6.24
C LYS A 80 -11.58 -1.04 4.73
N VAL A 81 -11.75 -2.30 4.32
CA VAL A 81 -11.97 -2.64 2.90
C VAL A 81 -13.27 -2.01 2.42
N SER A 82 -14.38 -2.21 3.12
CA SER A 82 -15.66 -1.58 2.78
C SER A 82 -15.56 -0.05 2.71
N GLN A 83 -14.79 0.57 3.61
CA GLN A 83 -14.56 2.00 3.58
C GLN A 83 -13.82 2.45 2.31
N ILE A 84 -12.74 1.77 1.90
CA ILE A 84 -12.03 2.09 0.64
C ILE A 84 -12.95 1.90 -0.57
N LEU A 85 -13.72 0.80 -0.61
CA LEU A 85 -14.65 0.55 -1.71
C LEU A 85 -15.73 1.64 -1.79
N SER A 86 -16.26 2.10 -0.66
CA SER A 86 -17.19 3.23 -0.64
C SER A 86 -16.55 4.51 -1.20
N TRP A 87 -15.29 4.79 -0.90
CA TRP A 87 -14.60 5.97 -1.44
C TRP A 87 -14.42 5.91 -2.96
N ILE A 88 -14.33 4.70 -3.54
CA ILE A 88 -14.26 4.47 -4.99
C ILE A 88 -15.63 4.67 -5.63
N GLU A 89 -16.68 4.13 -5.01
CA GLU A 89 -18.07 4.27 -5.46
C GLU A 89 -18.49 5.75 -5.49
N PHE A 90 -18.13 6.51 -4.44
CA PHE A 90 -18.44 7.93 -4.33
C PHE A 90 -17.44 8.86 -5.04
N ALA A 91 -16.42 8.32 -5.73
CA ALA A 91 -15.45 9.16 -6.46
C ALA A 91 -16.07 9.76 -7.73
N GLU A 92 -16.24 11.09 -7.73
CA GLU A 92 -16.91 11.84 -8.80
C GLU A 92 -16.07 11.86 -10.09
N PRO A 93 -16.59 11.45 -11.25
CA PRO A 93 -15.86 11.56 -12.51
C PRO A 93 -15.51 13.02 -12.84
N VAL A 94 -14.31 13.25 -13.37
CA VAL A 94 -13.90 14.58 -13.86
C VAL A 94 -13.44 14.50 -15.32
N ASP A 95 -13.69 15.57 -16.07
CA ASP A 95 -13.11 15.74 -17.40
C ASP A 95 -11.59 15.88 -17.25
N GLY A 96 -10.84 14.85 -17.65
CA GLY A 96 -9.39 14.72 -17.46
C GLY A 96 -8.55 15.71 -18.27
N LYS A 97 -9.13 16.82 -18.73
CA LYS A 97 -8.45 17.82 -19.55
C LYS A 97 -7.25 18.43 -18.80
N GLY A 98 -6.06 18.29 -19.38
CA GLY A 98 -4.80 18.78 -18.79
C GLY A 98 -4.25 17.87 -17.68
N ILE A 99 -4.93 16.76 -17.40
CA ILE A 99 -4.50 15.71 -16.50
C ILE A 99 -3.98 14.57 -17.38
N ILE A 100 -2.84 14.01 -17.00
CA ILE A 100 -2.26 12.84 -17.67
C ILE A 100 -2.52 11.59 -16.84
N SER A 101 -2.53 10.45 -17.52
CA SER A 101 -2.42 9.15 -16.85
C SER A 101 -1.20 9.16 -15.92
N PRO A 102 -1.30 8.50 -14.76
CA PRO A 102 -0.25 8.52 -13.76
C PRO A 102 1.09 8.09 -14.37
N LEU A 103 2.15 8.79 -13.96
CA LEU A 103 3.50 8.42 -14.37
C LEU A 103 3.83 7.07 -13.71
N ASN A 104 3.84 6.01 -14.52
CA ASN A 104 4.29 4.68 -14.12
C ASN A 104 5.68 4.80 -13.46
N ASP A 105 5.89 4.02 -12.39
CA ASP A 105 7.12 4.02 -11.57
C ASP A 105 7.45 5.35 -10.85
N ARG A 106 6.53 6.31 -10.81
CA ARG A 106 6.69 7.58 -10.07
C ARG A 106 5.56 7.87 -9.08
N SER A 107 4.48 7.11 -9.16
CA SER A 107 3.34 7.20 -8.25
C SER A 107 3.23 5.95 -7.39
N LYS A 108 2.85 6.14 -6.12
CA LYS A 108 2.30 5.05 -5.32
C LYS A 108 1.04 4.52 -6.00
N VAL A 109 0.84 3.22 -5.89
CA VAL A 109 -0.30 2.49 -6.45
C VAL A 109 -1.01 1.81 -5.31
N LEU A 110 -2.28 2.13 -5.10
CA LEU A 110 -3.16 1.32 -4.29
C LEU A 110 -3.81 0.26 -5.18
N GLY A 111 -3.32 -0.96 -5.06
CA GLY A 111 -3.88 -2.12 -5.73
C GLY A 111 -4.94 -2.80 -4.86
N ILE A 112 -6.06 -3.16 -5.48
CA ILE A 112 -7.12 -3.97 -4.88
C ILE A 112 -7.21 -5.24 -5.70
N ALA A 113 -6.90 -6.38 -5.09
CA ALA A 113 -6.98 -7.68 -5.74
C ALA A 113 -8.26 -8.40 -5.30
N TYR A 114 -9.05 -8.86 -6.27
CA TYR A 114 -10.30 -9.57 -6.04
C TYR A 114 -10.10 -11.08 -6.15
N GLU A 115 -10.88 -11.87 -5.43
CA GLU A 115 -10.75 -13.34 -5.40
C GLU A 115 -10.85 -14.01 -6.78
N ASP A 116 -11.47 -13.37 -7.76
CA ASP A 116 -11.60 -13.82 -9.15
C ASP A 116 -10.37 -13.56 -10.03
N GLY A 117 -9.31 -12.96 -9.47
CA GLY A 117 -8.07 -12.63 -10.16
C GLY A 117 -8.06 -11.24 -10.80
N VAL A 118 -9.18 -10.51 -10.79
CA VAL A 118 -9.22 -9.13 -11.27
C VAL A 118 -8.49 -8.22 -10.29
N SER A 119 -7.78 -7.23 -10.82
CA SER A 119 -7.17 -6.16 -10.02
C SER A 119 -7.75 -4.80 -10.39
N GLN A 120 -7.86 -3.92 -9.40
CA GLN A 120 -8.15 -2.51 -9.59
C GLN A 120 -7.00 -1.68 -9.04
N GLU A 121 -6.54 -0.71 -9.81
CA GLU A 121 -5.47 0.19 -9.43
C GLU A 121 -6.00 1.60 -9.23
N ILE A 122 -5.56 2.23 -8.14
CA ILE A 122 -5.86 3.62 -7.84
C ILE A 122 -4.54 4.36 -7.61
N ARG A 123 -4.38 5.49 -8.30
CA ARG A 123 -3.16 6.30 -8.25
C ARG A 123 -3.54 7.78 -8.14
N PRO A 124 -2.72 8.64 -7.52
CA PRO A 124 -2.90 10.08 -7.65
C PRO A 124 -2.86 10.49 -9.12
N ALA A 125 -3.75 11.38 -9.54
CA ALA A 125 -3.74 11.95 -10.87
C ALA A 125 -2.62 12.99 -11.00
N TRP A 126 -2.08 13.18 -12.21
CA TRP A 126 -0.95 14.09 -12.44
C TRP A 126 -1.25 15.14 -13.49
N GLN A 127 -0.63 16.31 -13.34
CA GLN A 127 -0.54 17.33 -14.36
C GLN A 127 0.93 17.60 -14.67
N CYS A 128 1.28 17.64 -15.95
CA CYS A 128 2.60 18.05 -16.41
C CYS A 128 2.45 19.39 -17.13
N PRO A 129 3.01 20.48 -16.61
CA PRO A 129 3.02 21.75 -17.32
C PRO A 129 3.73 21.56 -18.65
N SER A 130 3.05 21.86 -19.76
CA SER A 130 3.59 21.74 -21.12
C SER A 130 4.55 22.88 -21.51
N THR A 131 4.98 23.70 -20.56
CA THR A 131 5.88 24.82 -20.82
C THR A 131 7.30 24.48 -20.40
N HIS A 132 8.15 24.24 -21.39
CA HIS A 132 9.59 24.43 -21.26
C HIS A 132 9.79 25.88 -20.80
N GLN A 133 10.26 26.08 -19.58
CA GLN A 133 10.67 27.40 -19.13
C GLN A 133 12.16 27.50 -19.42
N GLU A 134 12.62 28.58 -20.03
CA GLU A 134 14.06 28.82 -20.14
C GLU A 134 14.51 29.60 -18.90
N ASP A 135 15.65 29.22 -18.29
CA ASP A 135 16.28 30.01 -17.26
C ASP A 135 16.85 31.32 -17.85
N LYS A 136 17.41 32.18 -16.99
CA LYS A 136 17.99 33.46 -17.42
C LYS A 136 19.19 33.31 -18.38
N ASP A 137 19.74 32.11 -18.48
CA ASP A 137 20.88 31.75 -19.33
C ASP A 137 20.44 30.97 -20.59
N GLY A 138 19.12 30.80 -20.81
CA GLY A 138 18.55 30.12 -21.98
C GLY A 138 18.50 28.59 -21.85
N ASN A 139 18.74 28.01 -20.67
CA ASN A 139 18.63 26.57 -20.47
C ASN A 139 17.17 26.17 -20.23
N ILE A 140 16.73 25.09 -20.86
CA ILE A 140 15.40 24.51 -20.62
C ILE A 140 15.33 23.98 -19.18
N ILE A 141 14.54 24.66 -18.35
CA ILE A 141 13.99 24.20 -17.09
C ILE A 141 12.78 23.30 -17.39
N TYR A 142 12.95 22.00 -17.13
CA TYR A 142 11.84 21.06 -17.11
C TYR A 142 11.02 21.28 -15.83
N THR A 143 9.79 21.75 -15.97
CA THR A 143 8.88 21.84 -14.81
C THR A 143 8.45 20.41 -14.45
N PRO A 144 8.71 19.93 -13.23
CA PRO A 144 8.32 18.59 -12.83
C PRO A 144 6.80 18.46 -12.85
N CYS A 145 6.29 17.32 -13.30
CA CYS A 145 4.89 16.98 -13.14
C CYS A 145 4.53 16.99 -11.64
N GLN A 146 3.29 17.30 -11.32
CA GLN A 146 2.79 17.35 -9.95
C GLN A 146 1.48 16.59 -9.84
N THR A 147 1.22 16.03 -8.67
CA THR A 147 -0.08 15.43 -8.37
C THR A 147 -1.15 16.52 -8.33
N VAL A 148 -2.33 16.20 -8.85
CA VAL A 148 -3.51 17.07 -8.76
C VAL A 148 -4.23 16.73 -7.46
N GLN A 149 -4.27 17.68 -6.53
CA GLN A 149 -4.89 17.51 -5.22
C GLN A 149 -6.33 16.97 -5.34
N ASP A 150 -6.68 16.09 -4.39
CA ASP A 150 -7.99 15.44 -4.28
C ASP A 150 -8.43 14.66 -5.53
N THR A 151 -7.54 14.38 -6.46
CA THR A 151 -7.85 13.75 -7.75
C THR A 151 -7.05 12.48 -7.95
N VAL A 152 -7.74 11.41 -8.34
CA VAL A 152 -7.18 10.08 -8.55
C VAL A 152 -7.50 9.57 -9.96
N TRP A 153 -6.67 8.65 -10.42
CA TRP A 153 -6.92 7.80 -11.57
C TRP A 153 -7.29 6.41 -11.06
N ILE A 154 -8.35 5.82 -11.62
CA ILE A 154 -8.90 4.52 -11.22
C ILE A 154 -9.02 3.64 -12.47
N ALA A 155 -8.37 2.48 -12.49
CA ALA A 155 -8.48 1.50 -13.57
C ALA A 155 -8.70 0.10 -13.05
N GLU A 156 -9.30 -0.75 -13.87
CA GLU A 156 -9.55 -2.16 -13.57
C GLU A 156 -8.93 -3.02 -14.67
N GLY A 157 -8.07 -3.96 -14.29
CA GLY A 157 -7.29 -4.78 -15.22
C GLY A 157 -6.60 -3.94 -16.30
N ASP A 158 -6.80 -4.33 -17.56
CA ASP A 158 -6.21 -3.65 -18.73
C ASP A 158 -7.11 -2.52 -19.31
N SER A 159 -8.17 -2.11 -18.58
CA SER A 159 -9.09 -1.08 -19.08
C SER A 159 -8.47 0.32 -19.11
N GLU A 160 -9.00 1.17 -19.99
CA GLU A 160 -8.69 2.60 -19.94
C GLU A 160 -9.25 3.18 -18.64
N GLY A 161 -8.36 3.53 -17.71
CA GLY A 161 -8.75 4.08 -16.42
C GLY A 161 -9.45 5.45 -16.54
N ARG A 162 -10.24 5.79 -15.52
CA ARG A 162 -10.95 7.08 -15.42
C ARG A 162 -10.28 8.02 -14.43
N ILE A 163 -10.37 9.32 -14.66
CA ILE A 163 -10.02 10.33 -13.65
C ILE A 163 -11.26 10.63 -12.80
N ALA A 164 -11.06 10.69 -11.49
CA ALA A 164 -12.11 10.98 -10.52
C ALA A 164 -11.61 11.89 -9.41
N ARG A 165 -12.50 12.69 -8.84
CA ARG A 165 -12.26 13.48 -7.63
C ARG A 165 -12.65 12.65 -6.41
N SER A 166 -11.68 12.43 -5.53
CA SER A 166 -11.87 11.82 -4.21
C SER A 166 -10.73 12.23 -3.30
N LYS A 167 -11.01 13.20 -2.42
CA LYS A 167 -10.06 13.64 -1.39
C LYS A 167 -9.60 12.48 -0.50
N LEU A 168 -10.53 11.62 -0.10
CA LEU A 168 -10.26 10.51 0.81
C LEU A 168 -9.30 9.48 0.19
N LEU A 169 -9.51 9.09 -1.07
CA LEU A 169 -8.58 8.20 -1.76
C LEU A 169 -7.21 8.86 -1.96
N PHE A 170 -7.18 10.13 -2.35
CA PHE A 170 -5.94 10.87 -2.55
C PHE A 170 -5.10 10.92 -1.25
N ASP A 171 -5.70 11.39 -0.15
CA ASP A 171 -5.03 11.54 1.14
C ASP A 171 -4.57 10.19 1.70
N PHE A 172 -5.39 9.14 1.52
CA PHE A 172 -5.04 7.79 1.92
C PHE A 172 -3.80 7.28 1.18
N ILE A 173 -3.75 7.41 -0.15
CA ILE A 173 -2.62 6.93 -0.95
C ILE A 173 -1.35 7.74 -0.65
N ASP A 174 -1.48 9.04 -0.43
CA ASP A 174 -0.34 9.91 -0.19
C ASP A 174 0.34 9.56 1.15
N THR A 175 -0.41 9.57 2.25
CA THR A 175 0.16 9.37 3.59
C THR A 175 -0.72 8.56 4.54
N GLY A 176 -2.05 8.58 4.38
CA GLY A 176 -2.98 7.95 5.33
C GLY A 176 -2.84 6.43 5.43
N TYR A 177 -2.35 5.77 4.38
CA TYR A 177 -2.24 4.31 4.33
C TYR A 177 -1.41 3.72 5.46
N LYS A 178 -0.42 4.44 5.99
CA LYS A 178 0.51 3.90 7.01
C LYS A 178 -0.18 3.49 8.32
N GLU A 179 -1.32 4.10 8.63
CA GLU A 179 -2.11 3.72 9.79
C GLU A 179 -2.75 2.34 9.62
N TRP A 180 -3.11 1.97 8.39
CA TRP A 180 -3.84 0.73 8.10
C TRP A 180 -2.96 -0.37 7.52
N MET A 181 -1.92 0.03 6.79
CA MET A 181 -0.94 -0.78 6.09
C MET A 181 0.46 -0.25 6.46
N PRO A 182 0.92 -0.45 7.71
CA PRO A 182 2.22 0.03 8.14
C PRO A 182 3.34 -0.57 7.30
N ASP A 183 4.47 0.12 7.27
CA ASP A 183 5.67 -0.36 6.58
C ASP A 183 6.26 -1.56 7.36
N VAL A 184 6.35 -2.72 6.71
CA VAL A 184 6.88 -3.95 7.32
C VAL A 184 8.06 -4.48 6.52
N THR A 185 9.14 -4.88 7.18
CA THR A 185 10.27 -5.58 6.54
C THR A 185 9.79 -6.94 6.03
N PRO A 186 9.95 -7.27 4.73
CA PRO A 186 9.32 -8.44 4.14
C PRO A 186 9.91 -9.77 4.61
N TYR A 187 11.16 -9.79 5.08
CA TYR A 187 11.84 -11.02 5.47
C TYR A 187 12.72 -10.82 6.70
N ASP A 188 12.65 -11.76 7.63
CA ASP A 188 13.60 -11.92 8.74
C ASP A 188 14.50 -13.13 8.41
N LEU A 189 15.75 -12.82 8.04
CA LEU A 189 16.74 -13.79 7.61
C LEU A 189 17.83 -13.95 8.68
N PRO A 190 18.33 -15.18 8.92
CA PRO A 190 19.47 -15.35 9.81
C PRO A 190 20.73 -14.77 9.15
N ASP A 191 21.59 -14.14 9.94
CA ASP A 191 22.88 -13.60 9.45
C ASP A 191 23.79 -14.70 8.87
N THR A 192 23.70 -15.90 9.44
CA THR A 192 24.46 -17.09 9.02
C THR A 192 23.66 -18.36 9.26
N ILE A 193 23.86 -19.38 8.43
CA ILE A 193 23.33 -20.72 8.65
C ILE A 193 24.46 -21.61 9.19
N ARG A 194 24.31 -22.15 10.40
CA ARG A 194 25.28 -23.10 10.96
C ARG A 194 24.97 -24.52 10.55
N LEU A 195 25.97 -25.24 10.07
CA LEU A 195 25.85 -26.66 9.70
C LEU A 195 25.36 -27.48 10.90
N ASN A 196 24.47 -28.43 10.62
CA ASN A 196 23.82 -29.31 11.60
C ASN A 196 23.00 -28.57 12.68
N LYS A 197 22.73 -27.27 12.52
CA LYS A 197 21.84 -26.50 13.39
C LYS A 197 20.57 -26.12 12.65
N ARG A 198 19.49 -25.96 13.41
CA ARG A 198 18.24 -25.43 12.89
C ARG A 198 18.39 -23.93 12.63
N PHE A 199 17.95 -23.49 11.47
CA PHE A 199 17.73 -22.09 11.16
C PHE A 199 16.24 -21.84 10.90
N GLN A 200 15.84 -20.57 10.96
CA GLN A 200 14.48 -20.11 10.74
C GLN A 200 14.52 -18.88 9.84
N ILE A 201 13.57 -18.80 8.91
CA ILE A 201 13.31 -17.63 8.08
C ILE A 201 11.82 -17.32 8.20
N LYS A 202 11.50 -16.06 8.46
CA LYS A 202 10.12 -15.57 8.47
C LYS A 202 9.93 -14.60 7.32
N GLY A 203 8.72 -14.54 6.79
CA GLY A 203 8.34 -13.50 5.87
C GLY A 203 6.98 -12.92 6.18
N HIS A 204 6.79 -11.69 5.70
CA HIS A 204 5.70 -10.80 6.01
C HIS A 204 5.13 -10.22 4.71
N GLY A 205 3.82 -9.95 4.70
CA GLY A 205 3.15 -9.28 3.56
C GLY A 205 3.20 -10.04 2.23
N SER A 206 3.41 -11.36 2.24
CA SER A 206 3.39 -12.19 1.04
C SER A 206 1.98 -12.28 0.42
N MET A 207 1.87 -12.11 -0.90
CA MET A 207 0.62 -12.31 -1.65
C MET A 207 0.58 -13.68 -2.35
N MET A 208 1.44 -14.60 -1.93
CA MET A 208 1.57 -15.95 -2.48
C MET A 208 0.71 -16.94 -1.70
N GLU A 209 0.34 -18.07 -2.32
CA GLU A 209 -0.35 -19.16 -1.62
C GLU A 209 0.63 -19.91 -0.71
N LYS A 210 1.81 -20.20 -1.25
CA LYS A 210 2.88 -20.93 -0.56
C LYS A 210 4.22 -20.32 -0.88
N VAL A 211 5.22 -20.69 -0.08
CA VAL A 211 6.62 -20.32 -0.29
C VAL A 211 7.53 -21.50 -0.01
N TYR A 212 8.67 -21.53 -0.67
CA TYR A 212 9.78 -22.42 -0.32
C TYR A 212 11.12 -21.71 -0.50
N ILE A 213 12.18 -22.29 0.03
CA ILE A 213 13.54 -21.73 -0.05
C ILE A 213 14.44 -22.70 -0.80
N THR A 214 15.35 -22.15 -1.59
CA THR A 214 16.48 -22.88 -2.16
C THR A 214 17.80 -22.25 -1.74
N LEU A 215 18.79 -23.09 -1.44
CA LEU A 215 20.18 -22.69 -1.34
C LEU A 215 20.93 -23.21 -2.56
N SER A 216 21.68 -22.33 -3.21
CA SER A 216 22.50 -22.66 -4.37
C SER A 216 23.97 -22.35 -4.13
N LYS A 217 24.85 -23.22 -4.61
CA LYS A 217 26.31 -23.01 -4.63
C LYS A 217 26.79 -23.21 -6.06
N GLU A 218 27.59 -22.27 -6.57
CA GLU A 218 28.07 -22.30 -7.96
C GLU A 218 26.93 -22.47 -8.98
N ASN A 219 25.82 -21.76 -8.76
CA ASN A 219 24.59 -21.82 -9.56
C ASN A 219 23.82 -23.14 -9.55
N ASN A 220 24.24 -24.14 -8.76
CA ASN A 220 23.49 -25.39 -8.58
C ASN A 220 22.66 -25.31 -7.31
N VAL A 221 21.36 -25.60 -7.40
CA VAL A 221 20.50 -25.76 -6.22
C VAL A 221 20.94 -27.02 -5.48
N VAL A 222 21.41 -26.87 -4.25
CA VAL A 222 21.93 -27.98 -3.44
C VAL A 222 21.00 -28.33 -2.28
N TRP A 223 20.17 -27.38 -1.84
CA TRP A 223 19.18 -27.61 -0.80
C TRP A 223 17.87 -26.91 -1.17
N LYS A 224 16.74 -27.55 -0.85
CA LYS A 224 15.39 -27.01 -1.03
C LYS A 224 14.57 -27.37 0.21
N SER A 225 13.81 -26.41 0.74
CA SER A 225 12.83 -26.66 1.81
C SER A 225 11.57 -27.31 1.27
N ASP A 226 10.77 -27.87 2.18
CA ASP A 226 9.36 -28.11 1.89
C ASP A 226 8.62 -26.77 1.67
N GLU A 227 7.45 -26.85 1.04
CA GLU A 227 6.56 -25.69 0.87
C GLU A 227 5.88 -25.35 2.21
N SER A 228 5.87 -24.07 2.58
CA SER A 228 5.08 -23.53 3.68
C SER A 228 3.89 -22.77 3.12
N ALA A 229 2.71 -22.99 3.69
CA ALA A 229 1.56 -22.14 3.43
C ALA A 229 1.84 -20.71 3.93
N VAL A 230 1.28 -19.73 3.24
CA VAL A 230 1.24 -18.33 3.67
C VAL A 230 -0.10 -18.07 4.34
N ASP A 231 -0.07 -17.56 5.57
CA ASP A 231 -1.25 -17.18 6.33
C ASP A 231 -1.33 -15.66 6.44
N HIS A 232 -2.18 -15.04 5.60
CA HIS A 232 -2.35 -13.58 5.55
C HIS A 232 -1.01 -12.82 5.49
N GLY A 233 -0.16 -13.23 4.56
CA GLY A 233 1.16 -12.63 4.35
C GLY A 233 2.29 -13.19 5.18
N GLU A 234 1.97 -13.90 6.25
CA GLU A 234 2.95 -14.46 7.17
C GLU A 234 3.33 -15.87 6.76
N PHE A 235 4.62 -16.19 6.82
CA PHE A 235 5.10 -17.56 6.68
C PHE A 235 6.34 -17.79 7.54
N GLU A 236 6.58 -19.07 7.86
CA GLU A 236 7.79 -19.48 8.56
C GLU A 236 8.36 -20.74 7.91
N ILE A 237 9.64 -20.70 7.56
CA ILE A 237 10.39 -21.87 7.06
C ILE A 237 11.51 -22.17 8.03
N THR A 238 11.57 -23.41 8.49
CA THR A 238 12.69 -23.92 9.29
C THR A 238 13.46 -24.97 8.51
N GLY A 239 14.77 -25.04 8.71
CA GLY A 239 15.63 -25.96 7.98
C GLY A 239 16.87 -26.37 8.76
N VAL A 240 17.53 -27.43 8.28
CA VAL A 240 18.84 -27.89 8.77
C VAL A 240 19.69 -28.22 7.55
N VAL A 241 20.92 -27.69 7.52
CA VAL A 241 21.92 -27.98 6.47
C VAL A 241 22.98 -28.93 7.04
N ASP A 242 22.98 -30.19 6.61
CA ASP A 242 23.89 -31.23 7.13
C ASP A 242 25.32 -31.13 6.57
N SER A 243 26.32 -31.06 7.45
CA SER A 243 27.75 -31.06 7.09
C SER A 243 28.22 -32.25 6.24
N LYS A 244 27.48 -33.36 6.18
CA LYS A 244 27.79 -34.51 5.32
C LYS A 244 27.57 -34.21 3.84
N ASN A 245 26.59 -33.37 3.53
CA ASN A 245 26.17 -33.07 2.15
C ASN A 245 26.56 -31.65 1.72
N TYR A 246 26.89 -30.78 2.69
CA TYR A 246 27.11 -29.35 2.46
C TYR A 246 28.42 -28.89 3.10
N SER A 247 29.10 -27.95 2.42
CA SER A 247 30.36 -27.37 2.88
C SER A 247 30.15 -25.93 3.32
N SER A 248 31.02 -25.42 4.20
CA SER A 248 30.99 -24.00 4.55
C SER A 248 31.29 -23.10 3.33
N GLY A 249 30.83 -21.86 3.40
CA GLY A 249 31.03 -20.84 2.36
C GLY A 249 29.79 -20.01 2.10
N GLU A 250 29.85 -19.17 1.10
CA GLU A 250 28.72 -18.35 0.65
C GLU A 250 27.76 -19.17 -0.23
N TYR A 251 26.47 -19.00 0.01
CA TYR A 251 25.39 -19.64 -0.74
C TYR A 251 24.42 -18.56 -1.21
N MET A 252 23.89 -18.73 -2.42
CA MET A 252 22.75 -17.94 -2.87
C MET A 252 21.48 -18.51 -2.24
N LEU A 253 20.78 -17.69 -1.45
CA LEU A 253 19.47 -17.99 -0.90
C LEU A 253 18.40 -17.36 -1.77
N LYS A 254 17.45 -18.17 -2.25
CA LYS A 254 16.28 -17.71 -2.96
C LYS A 254 15.02 -18.15 -2.23
N ILE A 255 14.15 -17.20 -1.90
CA ILE A 255 12.77 -17.49 -1.48
C ILE A 255 11.93 -17.48 -2.74
N VAL A 256 11.10 -18.50 -2.92
CA VAL A 256 10.26 -18.67 -4.11
C VAL A 256 8.81 -18.76 -3.67
N GLY A 257 8.00 -17.81 -4.11
CA GLY A 257 6.55 -17.86 -4.00
C GLY A 257 5.91 -18.80 -5.02
N VAL A 258 4.90 -19.52 -4.56
CA VAL A 258 3.93 -20.25 -5.39
C VAL A 258 2.66 -19.41 -5.40
N PRO A 259 2.28 -18.84 -6.56
CA PRO A 259 1.13 -17.94 -6.63
C PRO A 259 -0.17 -18.71 -6.48
N PHE A 260 -1.22 -17.99 -6.10
CA PHE A 260 -2.59 -18.47 -6.25
C PHE A 260 -2.91 -18.69 -7.74
N PRO A 261 -3.74 -19.69 -8.10
CA PRO A 261 -4.12 -19.97 -9.49
C PRO A 261 -4.73 -18.77 -10.22
N GLU A 262 -5.48 -17.92 -9.51
CA GLU A 262 -6.13 -16.73 -10.03
C GLU A 262 -5.14 -15.57 -10.27
N PHE A 263 -3.94 -15.66 -9.70
CA PHE A 263 -2.89 -14.64 -9.75
C PHE A 263 -1.54 -15.21 -10.22
N PRO A 264 -1.47 -15.86 -11.39
CA PRO A 264 -0.28 -16.61 -11.81
C PRO A 264 0.96 -15.72 -12.05
N ASN A 265 0.74 -14.42 -12.25
CA ASN A 265 1.78 -13.45 -12.54
C ASN A 265 2.25 -12.66 -11.31
N THR A 266 1.69 -12.91 -10.12
CA THR A 266 2.19 -12.31 -8.88
C THR A 266 3.63 -12.76 -8.69
N GLN A 267 4.57 -11.81 -8.77
CA GLN A 267 5.97 -12.09 -8.53
C GLN A 267 6.29 -11.91 -7.05
N GLY A 268 7.17 -12.76 -6.53
CA GLY A 268 7.56 -12.73 -5.12
C GLY A 268 8.71 -13.69 -4.88
N SER A 269 9.84 -13.40 -5.54
CA SER A 269 11.09 -14.06 -5.23
C SER A 269 12.12 -13.05 -4.80
N ILE A 270 12.71 -13.26 -3.64
CA ILE A 270 13.93 -12.55 -3.23
C ILE A 270 15.13 -13.46 -3.47
N LEU A 271 16.23 -12.83 -3.86
CA LEU A 271 17.53 -13.46 -4.02
C LEU A 271 18.52 -12.67 -3.16
N THR A 272 19.24 -13.37 -2.30
CA THR A 272 20.31 -12.81 -1.48
C THR A 272 21.44 -13.84 -1.30
N PHE A 273 22.53 -13.43 -0.67
CA PHE A 273 23.64 -14.32 -0.31
C PHE A 273 23.68 -14.51 1.21
N ILE A 274 23.95 -15.74 1.64
CA ILE A 274 24.06 -16.11 3.04
C ILE A 274 25.29 -16.98 3.27
N ASN A 275 25.98 -16.74 4.39
CA ASN A 275 27.13 -17.55 4.76
C ASN A 275 26.69 -18.80 5.54
N VAL A 276 27.16 -19.96 5.07
CA VAL A 276 27.04 -21.24 5.77
C VAL A 276 28.34 -21.52 6.52
N THR A 277 28.27 -21.69 7.83
CA THR A 277 29.45 -21.89 8.70
C THR A 277 29.38 -23.23 9.43
N LYS A 278 30.51 -23.69 9.98
CA LYS A 278 30.52 -24.84 10.90
C LYS A 278 29.81 -24.52 12.21
#